data_AF-A0A5C3KDE9-F1
#
_entry.id   AF-A0A5C3KDE9-F1
#
_cell.length_a   1.000
_cell.length_b   1.000
_cell.length_c   1.000
_cell.angle_alpha   90.00
_cell.angle_beta   90.00
_cell.angle_gamma   90.00
#
_symmetry.space_group_name_H-M   'P 1'
#
loop_
_entity.id
_entity.type
_entity.pdbx_description
1 polymer ?
#
loop_
_entity_poly.entity_id
_entity_poly.type
_entity_poly.pdbx_seq_one_letter_code
_entity_poly.pdbx_strand_id
1 'polypeptide(L)'
;MTEVVDDIPVPTSTQLTFTYDFTADDSLEGNKFFKQALCVNPPADTCDFGPCPNTDVTGIGSQISTYITALVFAIVLVYMPWMGRPMLYAHLSVIYSLMIAAAICIAKSELTQTDCIFVIVSVISPASIYLWYLSIVSIWNPEQFPVEKENKRKSKEIHALRVVCLASLAFAIGLVVITFVDSDKITFSQPGCKKAFGEILWFLIPWMIPLSSQALATAALFFLAMLFCWLWARRSGYSVPEHSVLTRPEKYEENVYTRTPRVDLITWTERILTDQYPEFMTSTLATCIATVLQFVVIPTLVVFPVAGAVTPENIVAWIILVFGCFRDKPREGTNRLKFYGLRVLFLVVLAAILSVAAVFPHKPLPSVPDVVLLFMVVTVSAWCWRTFALNNMKVFLPIILIIFIVIAGVATWLLFWYIGTPQQVFWLQMEDVANKAGTTAEAALEVPSRPLDLLLNTFMVTMVTYSIWFIMWCGTSFWAYRTYLSFSEFMHESFSRAHILKFCTFIVAPNVFWVEATTKTSADESPEYVLNFGQLFSLIVSLLTVITLLDEALQVKRPVWLAIFLSRKMPEPNILDQMAEKPIRYGFGAEAGVGPATRPFQKAPEIEETEKMLHRNDSISKLGGDAR
;
A
#
# COMPACT_ATOMS: atom_id res chain seq x y z
N MET A 1 63.28 -44.78 -33.13
CA MET A 1 61.83 -44.72 -33.37
C MET A 1 61.30 -43.70 -32.39
N THR A 2 60.71 -42.64 -32.95
CA THR A 2 60.11 -41.49 -32.27
C THR A 2 58.96 -41.92 -31.37
N GLU A 3 59.03 -41.59 -30.09
CA GLU A 3 57.87 -41.61 -29.19
C GLU A 3 57.48 -40.19 -28.81
N VAL A 4 56.20 -39.96 -29.10
CA VAL A 4 55.33 -38.80 -28.99
C VAL A 4 55.50 -38.04 -27.67
N VAL A 5 55.71 -36.73 -27.79
CA VAL A 5 55.41 -35.75 -26.74
C VAL A 5 53.92 -35.48 -26.83
N ASP A 6 53.15 -35.98 -25.86
CA ASP A 6 51.75 -35.60 -25.69
C ASP A 6 51.64 -34.43 -24.71
N ASP A 7 50.88 -33.45 -25.14
CA ASP A 7 50.56 -32.19 -24.49
C ASP A 7 49.99 -32.36 -23.08
N ILE A 8 50.58 -31.65 -22.12
CA ILE A 8 49.95 -31.39 -20.82
C ILE A 8 48.86 -30.32 -21.06
N PRO A 9 47.57 -30.61 -20.79
CA PRO A 9 46.55 -29.59 -20.91
C PRO A 9 46.75 -28.52 -19.82
N VAL A 10 46.81 -27.27 -20.26
CA VAL A 10 46.67 -26.09 -19.41
C VAL A 10 45.30 -26.16 -18.73
N PRO A 11 45.21 -26.08 -17.38
CA PRO A 11 43.91 -26.04 -16.72
C PRO A 11 43.20 -24.72 -17.04
N THR A 12 42.22 -24.78 -17.93
CA THR A 12 41.21 -23.74 -18.12
C THR A 12 40.22 -23.77 -16.95
N SER A 13 40.03 -22.62 -16.31
CA SER A 13 39.13 -22.35 -15.18
C SER A 13 39.30 -23.31 -13.99
N THR A 14 40.01 -22.85 -12.96
CA THR A 14 39.87 -23.36 -11.59
C THR A 14 38.42 -23.18 -11.13
N GLN A 15 37.56 -24.16 -11.42
CA GLN A 15 36.44 -24.44 -10.54
C GLN A 15 37.04 -24.85 -9.19
N LEU A 16 37.06 -23.91 -8.25
CA LEU A 16 37.31 -24.20 -6.84
C LEU A 16 36.25 -25.19 -6.36
N THR A 17 36.57 -26.48 -6.45
CA THR A 17 35.78 -27.55 -5.85
C THR A 17 36.15 -27.56 -4.36
N PHE A 18 35.38 -26.84 -3.55
CA PHE A 18 35.49 -26.93 -2.09
C PHE A 18 34.96 -28.31 -1.65
N THR A 19 35.84 -29.31 -1.56
CA THR A 19 35.53 -30.55 -0.84
C THR A 19 35.67 -30.28 0.66
N TYR A 20 34.54 -30.21 1.35
CA TYR A 20 34.50 -30.08 2.81
C TYR A 20 34.95 -31.39 3.46
N ASP A 21 35.98 -31.30 4.30
CA ASP A 21 36.47 -32.43 5.10
C ASP A 21 35.98 -32.26 6.55
N PHE A 22 35.03 -33.11 6.94
CA PHE A 22 34.44 -33.17 8.29
C PHE A 22 35.46 -33.51 9.40
N THR A 23 36.65 -33.98 9.02
CA THR A 23 37.70 -34.42 9.95
C THR A 23 38.89 -33.45 10.04
N ALA A 24 38.92 -32.42 9.19
CA ALA A 24 40.01 -31.45 9.17
C ALA A 24 39.92 -30.43 10.31
N ASP A 25 41.08 -30.03 10.83
CA ASP A 25 41.23 -29.08 11.93
C ASP A 25 40.57 -27.73 11.63
N ASP A 26 39.93 -27.12 12.63
CA ASP A 26 39.16 -25.87 12.53
C ASP A 26 40.00 -24.65 12.11
N SER A 27 41.32 -24.81 12.11
CA SER A 27 42.32 -23.80 11.75
C SER A 27 42.53 -23.65 10.24
N LEU A 28 42.06 -24.59 9.41
CA LEU A 28 42.21 -24.52 7.96
C LEU A 28 41.31 -23.41 7.36
N GLU A 29 41.91 -22.43 6.68
CA GLU A 29 41.19 -21.25 6.16
C GLU A 29 39.95 -21.63 5.31
N GLY A 30 40.03 -22.70 4.51
CA GLY A 30 38.90 -23.19 3.71
C GLY A 30 37.68 -23.61 4.54
N ASN A 31 37.88 -24.28 5.67
CA ASN A 31 36.79 -24.68 6.59
C ASN A 31 36.24 -23.48 7.36
N LYS A 32 37.07 -22.48 7.66
CA LYS A 32 36.67 -21.23 8.30
C LYS A 32 35.80 -20.37 7.38
N PHE A 33 36.20 -20.20 6.11
CA PHE A 33 35.40 -19.50 5.10
C PHE A 33 34.10 -20.25 4.79
N PHE A 34 34.12 -21.59 4.73
CA PHE A 34 32.93 -22.41 4.55
C PHE A 34 31.93 -22.27 5.71
N LYS A 35 32.40 -22.34 6.97
CA LYS A 35 31.57 -22.10 8.17
C LYS A 35 31.03 -20.67 8.25
N GLN A 36 31.81 -19.69 7.82
CA GLN A 36 31.39 -18.28 7.74
C GLN A 36 30.37 -18.03 6.62
N ALA A 37 30.51 -18.70 5.49
CA ALA A 37 29.61 -18.57 4.34
C ALA A 37 28.27 -19.32 4.52
N LEU A 38 28.26 -20.42 5.28
CA LEU A 38 27.11 -21.33 5.37
C LEU A 38 26.48 -21.43 6.76
N CYS A 39 27.01 -20.72 7.77
CA CYS A 39 26.42 -20.61 9.11
C CYS A 39 26.12 -21.93 9.85
N VAL A 40 27.00 -22.94 9.80
CA VAL A 40 26.64 -24.28 10.31
C VAL A 40 27.33 -24.67 11.63
N ASN A 41 26.49 -24.98 12.63
CA ASN A 41 26.60 -26.13 13.53
C ASN A 41 25.37 -27.01 13.19
N PRO A 42 25.47 -28.20 12.55
CA PRO A 42 24.29 -28.88 12.00
C PRO A 42 23.74 -29.92 13.00
N PRO A 43 22.41 -30.01 13.19
CA PRO A 43 21.76 -31.22 13.67
C PRO A 43 21.32 -32.14 12.50
N ALA A 44 21.05 -33.40 12.83
CA ALA A 44 21.12 -34.57 11.95
C ALA A 44 20.12 -34.68 10.78
N ASP A 45 19.13 -33.80 10.68
CA ASP A 45 18.08 -33.86 9.66
C ASP A 45 18.19 -32.63 8.72
N THR A 46 19.10 -32.77 7.76
CA THR A 46 19.43 -31.95 6.56
C THR A 46 18.76 -30.56 6.39
N CYS A 47 19.54 -29.50 6.65
CA CYS A 47 19.35 -28.13 6.13
C CYS A 47 20.65 -27.69 5.44
N ASP A 48 20.98 -28.27 4.28
CA ASP A 48 22.38 -28.36 3.86
C ASP A 48 23.09 -27.03 3.46
N PHE A 49 22.39 -25.90 3.31
CA PHE A 49 23.01 -24.65 2.81
C PHE A 49 22.46 -23.31 3.37
N GLY A 50 21.86 -23.27 4.57
CA GLY A 50 21.30 -22.02 5.14
C GLY A 50 20.78 -22.11 6.59
N PRO A 51 20.19 -21.03 7.14
CA PRO A 51 19.56 -21.09 8.46
C PRO A 51 18.38 -22.08 8.44
N CYS A 52 18.30 -22.99 9.41
CA CYS A 52 17.15 -23.90 9.53
C CYS A 52 15.95 -23.08 10.01
N PRO A 53 14.90 -22.87 9.17
CA PRO A 53 13.74 -22.11 9.59
C PRO A 53 12.99 -22.88 10.68
N ASN A 54 12.55 -22.18 11.71
CA ASN A 54 11.55 -22.73 12.61
C ASN A 54 10.17 -22.63 11.96
N THR A 55 9.66 -23.74 11.44
CA THR A 55 8.39 -23.79 10.69
C THR A 55 7.19 -23.30 11.51
N ASP A 56 7.23 -23.37 12.85
CA ASP A 56 6.18 -22.80 13.72
C ASP A 56 6.14 -21.26 13.67
N VAL A 57 7.30 -20.62 13.42
CA VAL A 57 7.45 -19.16 13.41
C VAL A 57 7.39 -18.62 11.99
N THR A 58 8.28 -19.10 11.12
CA THR A 58 8.49 -18.57 9.76
C THR A 58 7.76 -19.34 8.67
N GLY A 59 7.12 -20.46 8.96
CA GLY A 59 6.54 -21.25 7.90
C GLY A 59 5.30 -20.61 7.26
N ILE A 60 5.01 -21.02 6.03
CA ILE A 60 4.14 -20.31 5.09
C ILE A 60 2.73 -20.00 5.60
N GLY A 61 2.14 -20.89 6.41
CA GLY A 61 0.81 -20.67 6.97
C GLY A 61 0.76 -19.50 7.95
N SER A 62 1.83 -19.29 8.74
CA SER A 62 1.99 -18.15 9.65
C SER A 62 2.10 -16.83 8.86
N GLN A 63 2.87 -16.84 7.77
CA GLN A 63 3.03 -15.69 6.88
C GLN A 63 1.70 -15.26 6.25
N ILE A 64 1.03 -16.20 5.57
CA ILE A 64 -0.26 -15.95 4.91
C ILE A 64 -1.28 -15.46 5.93
N SER A 65 -1.33 -16.08 7.10
CA SER A 65 -2.24 -15.67 8.16
C SER A 65 -2.01 -14.22 8.59
N THR A 66 -0.76 -13.88 8.90
CA THR A 66 -0.39 -12.53 9.34
C THR A 66 -0.71 -11.51 8.25
N TYR A 67 -0.45 -11.82 6.98
CA TYR A 67 -0.78 -10.96 5.84
C TYR A 67 -2.27 -10.67 5.75
N ILE A 68 -3.09 -11.73 5.81
CA ILE A 68 -4.55 -11.61 5.73
C ILE A 68 -5.07 -10.78 6.90
N THR A 69 -4.70 -11.10 8.14
CA THR A 69 -5.26 -10.41 9.31
C THR A 69 -4.82 -8.96 9.38
N ALA A 70 -3.56 -8.65 9.05
CA ALA A 70 -3.07 -7.27 9.02
C ALA A 70 -3.79 -6.43 7.96
N LEU A 71 -3.99 -6.98 6.76
CA LEU A 71 -4.71 -6.31 5.69
C LEU A 71 -6.18 -6.09 6.07
N VAL A 72 -6.88 -7.14 6.48
CA VAL A 72 -8.30 -7.06 6.90
C VAL A 72 -8.48 -6.05 8.03
N PHE A 73 -7.60 -6.08 9.03
CA PHE A 73 -7.68 -5.14 10.14
C PHE A 73 -7.43 -3.69 9.70
N ALA A 74 -6.46 -3.44 8.81
CA ALA A 74 -6.25 -2.10 8.24
C ALA A 74 -7.48 -1.59 7.48
N ILE A 75 -8.17 -2.45 6.72
CA ILE A 75 -9.43 -2.11 6.04
C ILE A 75 -10.49 -1.71 7.06
N VAL A 76 -10.67 -2.53 8.10
CA VAL A 76 -11.68 -2.32 9.15
C VAL A 76 -11.44 -1.00 9.89
N LEU A 77 -10.19 -0.71 10.26
CA LEU A 77 -9.84 0.53 10.95
C LEU A 77 -10.19 1.79 10.15
N VAL A 78 -10.04 1.75 8.83
CA VAL A 78 -10.22 2.93 7.97
C VAL A 78 -11.66 3.05 7.46
N TYR A 79 -12.34 1.94 7.17
CA TYR A 79 -13.61 1.94 6.45
C TYR A 79 -14.79 1.36 7.24
N MET A 80 -14.57 0.50 8.24
CA MET A 80 -15.65 -0.20 8.96
C MET A 80 -15.39 -0.20 10.48
N PRO A 81 -15.36 0.98 11.12
CA PRO A 81 -14.94 1.11 12.52
C PRO A 81 -15.82 0.32 13.51
N TRP A 82 -17.08 0.04 13.17
CA TRP A 82 -17.98 -0.78 13.99
C TRP A 82 -17.50 -2.24 14.14
N MET A 83 -16.81 -2.76 13.12
CA MET A 83 -16.13 -4.06 13.18
C MET A 83 -14.78 -4.02 13.91
N GLY A 84 -14.38 -2.86 14.42
CA GLY A 84 -13.07 -2.67 15.05
C GLY A 84 -12.81 -3.64 16.20
N ARG A 85 -13.83 -3.97 17.00
CA ARG A 85 -13.69 -4.87 18.15
C ARG A 85 -13.34 -6.33 17.78
N PRO A 86 -14.17 -7.07 17.00
CA PRO A 86 -13.84 -8.46 16.64
C PRO A 86 -12.54 -8.56 15.83
N MET A 87 -12.28 -7.59 14.97
CA MET A 87 -11.09 -7.59 14.10
C MET A 87 -9.81 -7.27 14.88
N LEU A 88 -9.89 -6.39 15.87
CA LEU A 88 -8.80 -6.15 16.82
C LEU A 88 -8.44 -7.42 17.58
N TYR A 89 -9.43 -8.19 18.03
CA TYR A 89 -9.17 -9.46 18.73
C TYR A 89 -8.49 -10.48 17.82
N ALA A 90 -8.93 -10.61 16.57
CA ALA A 90 -8.31 -11.52 15.61
C ALA A 90 -6.85 -11.11 15.30
N HIS A 91 -6.61 -9.82 15.03
CA HIS A 91 -5.27 -9.29 14.78
C HIS A 91 -4.35 -9.49 15.98
N LEU A 92 -4.80 -9.13 17.19
CA LEU A 92 -4.02 -9.33 18.41
C LEU A 92 -3.75 -10.82 18.66
N SER A 93 -4.70 -11.71 18.37
CA SER A 93 -4.52 -13.16 18.57
C SER A 93 -3.38 -13.71 17.71
N VAL A 94 -3.31 -13.33 16.43
CA VAL A 94 -2.23 -13.75 15.52
C VAL A 94 -0.88 -13.16 15.96
N ILE A 95 -0.85 -11.85 16.24
CA ILE A 95 0.38 -11.16 16.67
C ILE A 95 0.92 -11.76 17.98
N TYR A 96 0.06 -11.98 18.98
CA TYR A 96 0.47 -12.56 20.25
C TYR A 96 0.86 -14.04 20.13
N SER A 97 0.22 -14.81 19.26
CA SER A 97 0.65 -16.17 18.97
C SER A 97 2.08 -16.19 18.46
N LEU A 98 2.41 -15.31 17.50
CA LEU A 98 3.77 -15.18 16.96
C LEU A 98 4.78 -14.73 18.03
N MET A 99 4.41 -13.73 18.85
CA MET A 99 5.28 -13.24 19.92
C MET A 99 5.55 -14.30 21.00
N ILE A 100 4.53 -15.08 21.39
CA ILE A 100 4.67 -16.16 22.38
C ILE A 100 5.54 -17.28 21.79
N ALA A 101 5.32 -17.66 20.53
CA ALA A 101 6.17 -18.64 19.85
C ALA A 101 7.64 -18.19 19.83
N ALA A 102 7.90 -16.93 19.45
CA ALA A 102 9.24 -16.35 19.48
C ALA A 102 9.84 -16.35 20.89
N ALA A 103 9.07 -15.97 21.91
CA ALA A 103 9.54 -15.97 23.30
C ALA A 103 9.91 -17.38 23.79
N ILE A 104 9.12 -18.40 23.45
CA ILE A 104 9.42 -19.80 23.77
C ILE A 104 10.68 -20.26 23.04
N CYS A 105 10.83 -19.93 21.76
CA CYS A 105 12.01 -20.30 20.98
C CYS A 105 13.28 -19.61 21.50
N ILE A 106 13.20 -18.35 21.93
CA ILE A 106 14.30 -17.64 22.60
C ILE A 106 14.65 -18.31 23.91
N ALA A 107 13.65 -18.67 24.73
CA ALA A 107 13.88 -19.33 26.01
C ALA A 107 14.55 -20.70 25.86
N LYS A 108 14.35 -21.38 24.72
CA LYS A 108 14.98 -22.66 24.38
C LYS A 108 16.28 -22.52 23.59
N SER A 109 16.70 -21.31 23.22
CA SER A 109 17.82 -21.08 22.29
C SER A 109 17.65 -21.75 20.92
N GLU A 110 16.40 -21.92 20.48
CA GLU A 110 16.02 -22.57 19.20
C GLU A 110 15.66 -21.54 18.10
N LEU A 111 15.68 -20.24 18.42
CA LEU A 111 15.34 -19.19 17.46
C LEU A 111 16.59 -18.76 16.67
N THR A 112 16.52 -18.79 15.34
CA THR A 112 17.54 -18.19 14.49
C THR A 112 17.40 -16.66 14.46
N GLN A 113 18.46 -15.93 14.10
CA GLN A 113 18.35 -14.47 13.95
C GLN A 113 17.38 -14.09 12.82
N THR A 114 17.35 -14.89 11.74
CA THR A 114 16.43 -14.71 10.60
C THR A 114 14.97 -14.85 11.04
N ASP A 115 14.64 -15.88 11.82
CA ASP A 115 13.30 -16.04 12.39
C ASP A 115 12.95 -14.86 13.33
N CYS A 116 13.91 -14.38 14.11
CA CYS A 116 13.72 -13.23 14.99
C CYS A 116 13.41 -11.94 14.21
N ILE A 117 14.13 -11.70 13.10
CA ILE A 117 13.88 -10.55 12.22
C ILE A 117 12.54 -10.69 11.52
N PHE A 118 12.18 -11.88 11.05
CA PHE A 118 10.84 -12.15 10.52
C PHE A 118 9.74 -11.80 11.53
N VAL A 119 9.89 -12.21 12.79
CA VAL A 119 8.93 -11.88 13.86
C VAL A 119 8.86 -10.37 14.06
N ILE A 120 10.01 -9.68 14.12
CA ILE A 120 10.06 -8.22 14.26
C ILE A 120 9.30 -7.55 13.12
N VAL A 121 9.61 -7.89 11.86
CA VAL A 121 8.97 -7.29 10.68
C VAL A 121 7.47 -7.60 10.70
N SER A 122 7.07 -8.84 10.98
CA SER A 122 5.67 -9.27 11.05
C SER A 122 4.88 -8.54 12.14
N VAL A 123 5.48 -8.35 13.32
CA VAL A 123 4.85 -7.60 14.43
C VAL A 123 4.75 -6.12 14.11
N ILE A 124 5.78 -5.54 13.47
CA ILE A 124 5.81 -4.15 12.98
C ILE A 124 5.06 -4.03 11.63
N SER A 125 3.88 -4.64 11.53
CA SER A 125 2.99 -4.46 10.38
C SER A 125 2.40 -3.03 10.36
N PRO A 126 1.95 -2.52 9.19
CA PRO A 126 1.29 -1.22 9.10
C PRO A 126 0.10 -1.09 10.09
N ALA A 127 -0.67 -2.17 10.23
CA ALA A 127 -1.83 -2.21 11.11
C ALA A 127 -1.44 -2.14 12.60
N SER A 128 -0.37 -2.85 12.99
CA SER A 128 0.18 -2.77 14.35
C SER A 128 0.74 -1.39 14.68
N ILE A 129 1.48 -0.76 13.77
CA ILE A 129 2.00 0.61 13.95
C ILE A 129 0.85 1.59 14.18
N TYR A 130 -0.19 1.50 13.34
CA TYR A 130 -1.35 2.37 13.49
C TYR A 130 -2.12 2.10 14.79
N LEU A 131 -2.24 0.83 15.19
CA LEU A 131 -2.83 0.46 16.48
C LEU A 131 -2.03 0.97 17.67
N TRP A 132 -0.70 0.94 17.62
CA TRP A 132 0.16 1.53 18.65
C TRP A 132 -0.02 3.04 18.73
N TYR A 133 -0.04 3.72 17.58
CA TYR A 133 -0.35 5.15 17.51
C TYR A 133 -1.70 5.46 18.16
N LEU A 134 -2.78 4.77 17.77
CA LEU A 134 -4.11 4.97 18.36
C LEU A 134 -4.13 4.63 19.86
N SER A 135 -3.39 3.60 20.29
CA SER A 135 -3.28 3.22 21.70
C SER A 135 -2.62 4.34 22.51
N ILE A 136 -1.52 4.91 22.01
CA ILE A 136 -0.81 6.03 22.63
C ILE A 136 -1.72 7.26 22.69
N VAL A 137 -2.29 7.70 21.56
CA VAL A 137 -3.14 8.90 21.54
C VAL A 137 -4.39 8.71 22.40
N SER A 138 -4.92 7.49 22.50
CA SER A 138 -6.09 7.19 23.32
C SER A 138 -5.89 7.37 24.83
N ILE A 139 -4.65 7.51 25.29
CA ILE A 139 -4.33 7.89 26.67
C ILE A 139 -4.89 9.29 26.96
N TRP A 140 -4.75 10.22 26.00
CA TRP A 140 -5.27 11.59 26.11
C TRP A 140 -6.67 11.74 25.54
N ASN A 141 -6.98 11.06 24.45
CA ASN A 141 -8.29 11.11 23.81
C ASN A 141 -8.91 9.70 23.66
N PRO A 142 -9.60 9.20 24.69
CA PRO A 142 -10.13 7.84 24.70
C PRO A 142 -11.03 7.48 23.52
N GLU A 143 -11.65 8.47 22.87
CA GLU A 143 -12.56 8.31 21.74
C GLU A 143 -11.87 7.74 20.50
N GLN A 144 -10.57 8.00 20.34
CA GLN A 144 -9.81 7.55 19.18
C GLN A 144 -9.48 6.05 19.17
N PHE A 145 -9.66 5.34 20.29
CA PHE A 145 -9.40 3.90 20.33
C PHE A 145 -10.45 3.14 19.48
N PRO A 146 -10.05 2.17 18.63
CA PRO A 146 -10.90 1.55 17.61
C PRO A 146 -11.85 0.47 18.17
N VAL A 147 -12.47 0.75 19.31
CA VAL A 147 -13.50 -0.07 19.94
C VAL A 147 -14.64 0.85 20.37
N GLU A 148 -15.82 0.61 19.84
CA GLU A 148 -17.03 1.35 20.20
C GLU A 148 -17.57 0.88 21.56
N LYS A 149 -17.72 1.83 22.48
CA LYS A 149 -18.38 1.65 23.78
C LYS A 149 -18.94 2.98 24.25
N GLU A 150 -20.09 2.93 24.94
CA GLU A 150 -20.77 4.11 25.50
C GLU A 150 -19.86 4.94 26.42
N ASN A 151 -19.03 4.30 27.23
CA ASN A 151 -18.10 4.98 28.12
C ASN A 151 -16.68 4.43 28.02
N LYS A 152 -15.95 4.87 26.99
CA LYS A 152 -14.57 4.42 26.74
C LYS A 152 -13.62 4.71 27.89
N ARG A 153 -13.81 5.83 28.61
CA ARG A 153 -12.92 6.26 29.70
C ARG A 153 -12.97 5.35 30.92
N LYS A 154 -14.13 4.78 31.23
CA LYS A 154 -14.34 3.89 32.40
C LYS A 154 -14.26 2.40 32.06
N SER A 155 -14.18 2.03 30.79
CA SER A 155 -14.18 0.63 30.36
C SER A 155 -12.87 -0.08 30.69
N LYS A 156 -12.93 -1.05 31.61
CA LYS A 156 -11.79 -1.93 31.95
C LYS A 156 -11.27 -2.69 30.73
N GLU A 157 -12.14 -3.12 29.83
CA GLU A 157 -11.77 -3.81 28.59
C GLU A 157 -10.89 -2.93 27.70
N ILE A 158 -11.24 -1.64 27.54
CA ILE A 158 -10.45 -0.75 26.69
C ILE A 158 -9.10 -0.47 27.31
N HIS A 159 -9.03 -0.31 28.63
CA HIS A 159 -7.74 -0.18 29.34
C HIS A 159 -6.89 -1.44 29.20
N ALA A 160 -7.49 -2.63 29.34
CA ALA A 160 -6.79 -3.89 29.13
C ALA A 160 -6.27 -4.01 27.69
N LEU A 161 -7.10 -3.72 26.68
CA LEU A 161 -6.72 -3.75 25.27
C LEU A 161 -5.58 -2.77 24.96
N ARG A 162 -5.60 -1.56 25.53
CA ARG A 162 -4.49 -0.60 25.38
C ARG A 162 -3.20 -1.14 25.98
N VAL A 163 -3.26 -1.70 27.19
CA VAL A 163 -2.09 -2.29 27.85
C VAL A 163 -1.54 -3.44 27.01
N VAL A 164 -2.41 -4.30 26.47
CA VAL A 164 -2.03 -5.37 25.55
C VAL A 164 -1.37 -4.78 24.29
N CYS A 165 -1.98 -3.80 23.63
CA CYS A 165 -1.38 -3.16 22.45
C CYS A 165 0.01 -2.55 22.77
N LEU A 166 0.16 -1.84 23.89
CA LEU A 166 1.44 -1.26 24.30
C LEU A 166 2.47 -2.31 24.73
N ALA A 167 2.03 -3.43 25.31
CA ALA A 167 2.91 -4.55 25.62
C ALA A 167 3.47 -5.18 24.35
N SER A 168 2.69 -5.25 23.26
CA SER A 168 3.22 -5.70 21.96
C SER A 168 4.28 -4.77 21.39
N LEU A 169 4.12 -3.45 21.54
CA LEU A 169 5.14 -2.46 21.19
C LEU A 169 6.41 -2.65 22.03
N ALA A 170 6.27 -2.79 23.36
CA ALA A 170 7.39 -2.97 24.26
C ALA A 170 8.18 -4.25 23.96
N PHE A 171 7.47 -5.34 23.64
CA PHE A 171 8.08 -6.60 23.21
C PHE A 171 8.80 -6.47 21.87
N ALA A 172 8.22 -5.78 20.89
CA ALA A 172 8.88 -5.52 19.60
C ALA A 172 10.19 -4.73 19.78
N ILE A 173 10.18 -3.69 20.62
CA ILE A 173 11.39 -2.94 21.00
C ILE A 173 12.39 -3.86 21.70
N GLY A 174 11.94 -4.69 22.63
CA GLY A 174 12.76 -5.68 23.31
C GLY A 174 13.43 -6.67 22.35
N LEU A 175 12.69 -7.20 21.38
CA LEU A 175 13.23 -8.08 20.34
C LEU A 175 14.26 -7.36 19.47
N VAL A 176 14.03 -6.11 19.07
CA VAL A 176 15.02 -5.31 18.35
C VAL A 176 16.31 -5.19 19.17
N VAL A 177 16.20 -4.84 20.45
CA VAL A 177 17.36 -4.74 21.35
C VAL A 177 18.09 -6.08 21.46
N ILE A 178 17.39 -7.19 21.67
CA ILE A 178 17.99 -8.53 21.80
C ILE A 178 18.65 -8.98 20.49
N THR A 179 18.07 -8.62 19.35
CA THR A 179 18.57 -9.02 18.02
C THR A 179 19.88 -8.31 17.66
N PHE A 180 20.01 -7.02 18.01
CA PHE A 180 21.13 -6.18 17.58
C PHE A 180 22.14 -5.86 18.68
N VAL A 181 21.78 -5.97 19.96
CA VAL A 181 22.73 -5.78 21.05
C VAL A 181 23.37 -7.12 21.37
N ASP A 182 24.70 -7.19 21.23
CA ASP A 182 25.47 -8.35 21.65
C ASP A 182 25.31 -8.58 23.15
N SER A 183 24.81 -9.77 23.51
CA SER A 183 24.65 -10.19 24.90
C SER A 183 25.18 -11.61 25.05
N ASP A 184 26.05 -11.81 26.04
CA ASP A 184 26.60 -13.13 26.37
C ASP A 184 25.55 -14.07 26.99
N LYS A 185 24.39 -13.52 27.40
CA LYS A 185 23.33 -14.28 28.10
C LYS A 185 22.30 -14.90 27.16
N ILE A 186 22.13 -14.36 25.96
CA ILE A 186 21.12 -14.81 25.00
C ILE A 186 21.86 -15.32 23.77
N THR A 187 21.75 -16.61 23.51
CA THR A 187 22.37 -17.27 22.36
C THR A 187 21.27 -17.66 21.36
N PHE A 188 21.40 -17.16 20.13
CA PHE A 188 20.58 -17.60 19.01
C PHE A 188 21.07 -18.97 18.52
N SER A 189 20.18 -19.79 17.96
CA SER A 189 20.59 -20.96 17.20
C SER A 189 21.36 -20.44 15.98
N GLN A 190 22.64 -20.81 15.87
CA GLN A 190 23.61 -20.36 14.83
C GLN A 190 24.25 -18.96 15.08
N PRO A 191 25.07 -18.79 16.13
CA PRO A 191 25.74 -17.52 16.43
C PRO A 191 26.71 -17.03 15.33
N GLY A 192 27.23 -17.94 14.49
CA GLY A 192 28.08 -17.58 13.35
C GLY A 192 27.37 -16.75 12.27
N CYS A 193 26.06 -16.96 12.10
CA CYS A 193 25.24 -16.21 11.17
C CYS A 193 24.98 -14.76 11.62
N LYS A 194 25.20 -14.49 12.92
CA LYS A 194 24.93 -13.19 13.54
C LYS A 194 25.71 -12.04 12.92
N LYS A 195 27.00 -12.25 12.63
CA LYS A 195 27.92 -11.20 12.20
C LYS A 195 27.80 -10.83 10.72
N ALA A 196 27.51 -11.79 9.84
CA ALA A 196 27.50 -11.55 8.40
C ALA A 196 26.10 -11.20 7.87
N PHE A 197 25.08 -11.95 8.30
CA PHE A 197 23.70 -11.77 7.82
C PHE A 197 22.90 -10.77 8.65
N GLY A 198 23.15 -10.70 9.96
CA GLY A 198 22.41 -9.83 10.87
C GLY A 198 22.48 -8.34 10.52
N GLU A 199 23.64 -7.85 10.08
CA GLU A 199 23.82 -6.45 9.68
C GLU A 199 23.08 -6.11 8.38
N ILE A 200 23.07 -7.04 7.41
CA ILE A 200 22.37 -6.85 6.13
C ILE A 200 20.85 -6.88 6.34
N LEU A 201 20.36 -7.80 7.18
CA LEU A 201 18.93 -7.95 7.46
C LEU A 201 18.37 -6.76 8.27
N TRP A 202 19.22 -5.95 8.92
CA TRP A 202 18.78 -4.73 9.61
C TRP A 202 18.06 -3.76 8.67
N PHE A 203 18.45 -3.69 7.39
CA PHE A 203 17.80 -2.82 6.40
C PHE A 203 16.35 -3.22 6.07
N LEU A 204 15.92 -4.44 6.42
CA LEU A 204 14.54 -4.90 6.22
C LEU A 204 13.59 -4.47 7.35
N ILE A 205 14.12 -4.13 8.53
CA ILE A 205 13.32 -3.63 9.65
C ILE A 205 12.71 -2.26 9.35
N PRO A 206 13.47 -1.28 8.84
CA PRO A 206 12.91 -0.01 8.42
C PRO A 206 12.31 -0.10 7.00
N TRP A 207 11.47 -1.10 6.74
CA TRP A 207 10.77 -1.30 5.46
C TRP A 207 9.95 -0.08 5.02
N MET A 208 9.59 0.81 5.97
CA MET A 208 8.94 2.09 5.70
C MET A 208 9.88 3.19 5.19
N ILE A 209 11.21 3.09 5.32
CA ILE A 209 12.13 4.15 4.90
C ILE A 209 12.01 4.45 3.41
N PRO A 210 12.00 3.46 2.50
CA PRO A 210 11.87 3.74 1.07
C PRO A 210 10.55 4.42 0.74
N LEU A 211 9.43 3.91 1.26
CA LEU A 211 8.12 4.54 1.09
C LEU A 211 8.12 5.99 1.62
N SER A 212 8.74 6.23 2.78
CA SER A 212 8.80 7.55 3.42
C SER A 212 9.70 8.53 2.67
N SER A 213 10.86 8.09 2.20
CA SER A 213 11.80 8.91 1.42
C SER A 213 11.17 9.34 0.09
N GLN A 214 10.38 8.47 -0.53
CA GLN A 214 9.64 8.78 -1.74
C GLN A 214 8.46 9.70 -1.50
N ALA A 215 7.69 9.48 -0.44
CA ALA A 215 6.61 10.39 -0.07
C ALA A 215 7.18 11.81 0.15
N LEU A 216 8.35 11.91 0.80
CA LEU A 216 9.06 13.16 0.98
C LEU A 216 9.55 13.76 -0.35
N ALA A 217 10.18 12.97 -1.22
CA ALA A 217 10.62 13.43 -2.55
C ALA A 217 9.43 13.92 -3.40
N THR A 218 8.31 13.19 -3.35
CA THR A 218 7.07 13.49 -4.05
C THR A 218 6.44 14.78 -3.53
N ALA A 219 6.42 14.97 -2.21
CA ALA A 219 5.98 16.23 -1.60
C ALA A 219 6.91 17.39 -1.99
N ALA A 220 8.22 17.19 -1.97
CA ALA A 220 9.20 18.21 -2.38
C ALA A 220 9.00 18.62 -3.84
N LEU A 221 8.84 17.67 -4.77
CA LEU A 221 8.55 17.96 -6.17
C LEU A 221 7.22 18.71 -6.34
N PHE A 222 6.17 18.29 -5.62
CA PHE A 222 4.89 18.99 -5.63
C PHE A 222 5.03 20.46 -5.18
N PHE A 223 5.68 20.71 -4.04
CA PHE A 223 5.87 22.07 -3.53
C PHE A 223 6.76 22.93 -4.43
N LEU A 224 7.80 22.34 -5.04
CA LEU A 224 8.64 23.03 -6.02
C LEU A 224 7.83 23.43 -7.26
N ALA A 225 7.03 22.52 -7.83
CA ALA A 225 6.17 22.81 -8.96
C ALA A 225 5.15 23.92 -8.63
N MET A 226 4.53 23.83 -7.45
CA MET A 226 3.61 24.85 -6.96
C MET A 226 4.29 26.21 -6.78
N LEU A 227 5.53 26.24 -6.28
CA LEU A 227 6.32 27.47 -6.17
C LEU A 227 6.58 28.08 -7.55
N PHE A 228 6.97 27.28 -8.55
CA PHE A 228 7.16 27.78 -9.92
C PHE A 228 5.86 28.32 -10.54
N CYS A 229 4.75 27.60 -10.38
CA CYS A 229 3.42 28.07 -10.80
C CYS A 229 3.03 29.38 -10.12
N TRP A 230 3.32 29.52 -8.82
CA TRP A 230 3.06 30.74 -8.07
C TRP A 230 3.92 31.91 -8.54
N LEU A 231 5.22 31.70 -8.72
CA LEU A 231 6.14 32.72 -9.23
C LEU A 231 5.71 33.21 -10.62
N TRP A 232 5.28 32.30 -11.50
CA TRP A 232 4.77 32.66 -12.82
C TRP A 232 3.50 33.48 -12.75
N ALA A 233 2.55 33.06 -11.90
CA ALA A 233 1.29 33.77 -11.71
C ALA A 233 1.46 35.17 -11.09
N ARG A 234 2.59 35.44 -10.44
CA ARG A 234 2.93 36.75 -9.86
C ARG A 234 3.45 37.77 -10.89
N ARG A 235 3.81 37.38 -12.11
CA ARG A 235 4.33 38.35 -13.11
C ARG A 235 3.25 39.38 -13.45
N SER A 236 3.66 40.62 -13.71
CA SER A 236 2.75 41.72 -14.06
C SER A 236 1.90 41.46 -15.31
N GLY A 237 2.43 40.69 -16.27
CA GLY A 237 1.73 40.30 -17.49
C GLY A 237 0.82 39.08 -17.36
N TYR A 238 0.64 38.51 -16.16
CA TYR A 238 -0.26 37.36 -15.99
C TYR A 238 -1.71 37.81 -15.95
N SER A 239 -2.51 37.34 -16.92
CA SER A 239 -3.97 37.43 -16.85
C SER A 239 -4.56 36.13 -16.30
N VAL A 240 -5.48 36.26 -15.36
CA VAL A 240 -6.25 35.10 -14.88
C VAL A 240 -7.13 34.64 -16.04
N PRO A 241 -7.10 33.33 -16.41
CA PRO A 241 -8.04 32.81 -17.40
C PRO A 241 -9.47 33.09 -16.97
N GLU A 242 -10.35 33.46 -17.90
CA GLU A 242 -11.78 33.52 -17.62
C GLU A 242 -12.26 32.18 -17.07
N HIS A 243 -13.33 32.20 -16.25
CA HIS A 243 -13.87 31.00 -15.62
C HIS A 243 -14.05 29.88 -16.63
N SER A 244 -13.14 28.91 -16.58
CA SER A 244 -13.13 27.78 -17.49
C SER A 244 -14.34 26.91 -17.19
N VAL A 245 -14.84 26.21 -18.21
CA VAL A 245 -15.89 25.20 -18.06
C VAL A 245 -15.54 24.21 -16.94
N LEU A 246 -14.25 23.94 -16.72
CA LEU A 246 -13.76 23.10 -15.62
C LEU A 246 -14.22 23.59 -14.26
N THR A 247 -14.15 24.89 -14.00
CA THR A 247 -14.47 25.48 -12.68
C THR A 247 -15.94 25.81 -12.49
N ARG A 248 -16.81 25.62 -13.49
CA ARG A 248 -18.24 25.91 -13.29
C ARG A 248 -18.85 24.86 -12.34
N PRO A 249 -19.63 25.29 -11.33
CA PRO A 249 -20.36 24.35 -10.49
C PRO A 249 -21.37 23.60 -11.36
N GLU A 250 -21.70 22.37 -10.99
CA GLU A 250 -22.84 21.71 -11.62
C GLU A 250 -24.10 22.48 -11.24
N LYS A 251 -25.09 22.53 -12.16
CA LYS A 251 -26.36 23.25 -11.96
C LYS A 251 -27.09 22.86 -10.66
N TYR A 252 -26.79 21.70 -10.09
CA TYR A 252 -27.36 21.24 -8.82
C TYR A 252 -26.64 21.78 -7.57
N GLU A 253 -25.40 22.27 -7.68
CA GLU A 253 -24.61 22.85 -6.58
C GLU A 253 -24.71 24.38 -6.48
N GLU A 254 -25.31 25.05 -7.48
CA GLU A 254 -25.49 26.51 -7.50
C GLU A 254 -26.32 27.04 -6.32
N ASN A 255 -27.13 26.19 -5.67
CA ASN A 255 -28.09 26.63 -4.65
C ASN A 255 -27.54 26.67 -3.21
N VAL A 256 -26.29 26.20 -2.95
CA VAL A 256 -25.87 25.91 -1.56
C VAL A 256 -24.66 26.73 -1.07
N TYR A 257 -23.80 27.30 -1.94
CA TYR A 257 -22.63 28.07 -1.45
C TYR A 257 -22.23 29.27 -2.32
N THR A 258 -21.92 30.40 -1.66
CA THR A 258 -21.27 31.60 -2.22
C THR A 258 -19.75 31.48 -2.38
N ARG A 259 -19.18 30.29 -2.09
CA ARG A 259 -17.75 30.01 -2.22
C ARG A 259 -17.42 29.69 -3.68
N THR A 260 -16.22 30.08 -4.11
CA THR A 260 -15.72 29.71 -5.44
C THR A 260 -15.85 28.19 -5.63
N PRO A 261 -16.46 27.73 -6.72
CA PRO A 261 -16.63 26.31 -7.02
C PRO A 261 -15.26 25.64 -7.09
N ARG A 262 -15.06 24.61 -6.28
CA ARG A 262 -13.84 23.81 -6.23
C ARG A 262 -14.17 22.45 -6.80
N VAL A 263 -13.28 21.96 -7.66
CA VAL A 263 -13.48 20.73 -8.41
C VAL A 263 -12.52 19.71 -7.84
N ASP A 264 -13.06 18.61 -7.33
CA ASP A 264 -12.25 17.51 -6.83
C ASP A 264 -11.37 16.90 -7.93
N LEU A 265 -10.30 16.23 -7.53
CA LEU A 265 -9.28 15.68 -8.43
C LEU A 265 -9.87 14.73 -9.49
N ILE A 266 -10.87 13.93 -9.13
CA ILE A 266 -11.48 12.93 -10.03
C ILE A 266 -12.40 13.63 -11.03
N THR A 267 -13.30 14.51 -10.57
CA THR A 267 -14.17 15.30 -11.43
C THR A 267 -13.35 16.18 -12.38
N TRP A 268 -12.25 16.76 -11.91
CA TRP A 268 -11.34 17.53 -12.76
C TRP A 268 -10.75 16.68 -13.89
N THR A 269 -10.29 15.48 -13.56
CA THR A 269 -9.73 14.52 -14.54
C THR A 269 -10.79 14.17 -15.58
N GLU A 270 -12.01 13.86 -15.15
CA GLU A 270 -13.15 13.53 -16.03
C GLU A 270 -13.48 14.68 -16.99
N ARG A 271 -13.52 15.92 -16.49
CA ARG A 271 -13.84 17.10 -17.29
C ARG A 271 -12.76 17.42 -18.32
N ILE A 272 -11.48 17.33 -17.97
CA ILE A 272 -10.38 17.55 -18.95
C ILE A 272 -10.44 16.51 -20.07
N LEU A 273 -10.58 15.24 -19.71
CA LEU A 273 -10.60 14.14 -20.68
C LEU A 273 -11.77 14.28 -21.66
N THR A 274 -12.96 14.63 -21.16
CA THR A 274 -14.16 14.80 -21.96
C THR A 274 -14.16 16.07 -22.81
N ASP A 275 -13.55 17.16 -22.33
CA ASP A 275 -13.40 18.42 -23.08
C ASP A 275 -12.36 18.31 -24.20
N GLN A 276 -11.26 17.59 -23.96
CA GLN A 276 -10.21 17.42 -24.96
C GLN A 276 -10.58 16.39 -26.04
N TYR A 277 -11.31 15.33 -25.67
CA TYR A 277 -11.63 14.22 -26.59
C TYR A 277 -13.14 13.89 -26.61
N PRO A 278 -14.02 14.81 -27.03
CA PRO A 278 -15.47 14.65 -26.90
C PRO A 278 -16.07 13.49 -27.70
N GLU A 279 -15.42 13.11 -28.82
CA GLU A 279 -15.86 11.99 -29.66
C GLU A 279 -15.34 10.63 -29.17
N PHE A 280 -14.27 10.59 -28.37
CA PHE A 280 -13.63 9.35 -27.93
C PHE A 280 -13.94 9.02 -26.46
N MET A 281 -14.02 10.06 -25.63
CA MET A 281 -14.15 9.94 -24.19
C MET A 281 -15.61 9.86 -23.76
N THR A 282 -15.95 8.80 -23.01
CA THR A 282 -17.23 8.72 -22.29
C THR A 282 -16.98 8.93 -20.80
N SER A 283 -18.04 9.24 -20.03
CA SER A 283 -17.91 9.40 -18.57
C SER A 283 -17.33 8.13 -17.95
N THR A 284 -17.78 6.94 -18.35
CA THR A 284 -17.23 5.69 -17.81
C THR A 284 -15.75 5.51 -18.14
N LEU A 285 -15.32 5.78 -19.37
CA LEU A 285 -13.90 5.65 -19.74
C LEU A 285 -13.03 6.65 -18.96
N ALA A 286 -13.50 7.88 -18.79
CA ALA A 286 -12.81 8.91 -18.03
C ALA A 286 -12.67 8.51 -16.55
N THR A 287 -13.73 7.97 -15.96
CA THR A 287 -13.70 7.41 -14.60
C THR A 287 -12.74 6.22 -14.52
N CYS A 288 -12.73 5.30 -15.49
CA CYS A 288 -11.78 4.18 -15.53
C CYS A 288 -10.33 4.66 -15.62
N ILE A 289 -10.04 5.68 -16.42
CA ILE A 289 -8.72 6.31 -16.48
C ILE A 289 -8.35 6.92 -15.12
N ALA A 290 -9.27 7.65 -14.48
CA ALA A 290 -9.06 8.19 -13.15
C ALA A 290 -8.86 7.08 -12.10
N THR A 291 -9.54 5.94 -12.21
CA THR A 291 -9.32 4.78 -11.35
C THR A 291 -7.93 4.18 -11.55
N VAL A 292 -7.45 4.05 -12.79
CA VAL A 292 -6.10 3.56 -13.07
C VAL A 292 -5.03 4.52 -12.57
N LEU A 293 -5.24 5.84 -12.66
CA LEU A 293 -4.32 6.82 -12.07
C LEU A 293 -4.20 6.67 -10.55
N GLN A 294 -5.25 6.22 -9.86
CA GLN A 294 -5.20 5.96 -8.43
C GLN A 294 -4.32 4.75 -8.07
N PHE A 295 -4.06 3.85 -9.03
CA PHE A 295 -3.15 2.72 -8.85
C PHE A 295 -1.67 3.07 -9.04
N VAL A 296 -1.33 4.27 -9.54
CA VAL A 296 0.08 4.71 -9.67
C VAL A 296 0.85 4.64 -8.34
N VAL A 297 0.11 4.76 -7.23
CA VAL A 297 0.62 4.71 -5.86
C VAL A 297 0.96 3.28 -5.40
N ILE A 298 0.43 2.25 -6.06
CA ILE A 298 0.71 0.86 -5.69
C ILE A 298 2.15 0.54 -6.14
N PRO A 299 3.06 0.16 -5.22
CA PRO A 299 4.39 -0.29 -5.61
C PRO A 299 4.26 -1.57 -6.44
N THR A 300 5.14 -1.72 -7.44
CA THR A 300 5.14 -2.89 -8.31
C THR A 300 5.41 -4.14 -7.49
N LEU A 301 4.49 -5.10 -7.53
CA LEU A 301 4.62 -6.36 -6.80
C LEU A 301 5.71 -7.24 -7.46
N VAL A 302 6.89 -7.32 -6.84
CA VAL A 302 8.00 -8.17 -7.32
C VAL A 302 7.90 -9.61 -6.79
N VAL A 303 6.95 -9.89 -5.90
CA VAL A 303 6.77 -11.18 -5.20
C VAL A 303 6.49 -12.37 -6.14
N PHE A 304 6.16 -12.13 -7.42
CA PHE A 304 6.09 -13.17 -8.44
C PHE A 304 7.37 -13.13 -9.31
N PRO A 305 8.40 -13.93 -9.00
CA PRO A 305 9.73 -13.88 -9.62
C PRO A 305 9.76 -14.47 -11.04
N VAL A 306 8.62 -14.52 -11.73
CA VAL A 306 8.66 -14.76 -13.18
C VAL A 306 9.14 -13.45 -13.79
N ALA A 307 10.45 -13.35 -13.98
CA ALA A 307 11.10 -12.28 -14.72
C ALA A 307 10.39 -12.12 -16.08
N GLY A 308 9.41 -11.19 -16.15
CA GLY A 308 8.61 -10.91 -17.36
C GLY A 308 7.13 -11.12 -17.22
N ALA A 309 6.64 -11.54 -16.06
CA ALA A 309 5.21 -11.60 -15.84
C ALA A 309 4.62 -10.19 -15.74
N VAL A 310 3.54 -9.99 -16.50
CA VAL A 310 2.64 -8.85 -16.35
C VAL A 310 2.21 -8.77 -14.89
N THR A 311 2.58 -7.69 -14.21
CA THR A 311 2.28 -7.53 -12.79
C THR A 311 0.77 -7.46 -12.57
N PRO A 312 0.25 -7.94 -11.42
CA PRO A 312 -1.18 -7.92 -11.15
C PRO A 312 -1.81 -6.53 -11.32
N GLU A 313 -1.12 -5.46 -10.92
CA GLU A 313 -1.63 -4.10 -11.11
C GLU A 313 -1.78 -3.73 -12.59
N ASN A 314 -0.89 -4.19 -13.46
CA ASN A 314 -0.97 -3.97 -14.91
C ASN A 314 -2.13 -4.72 -15.55
N ILE A 315 -2.37 -5.97 -15.12
CA ILE A 315 -3.52 -6.77 -15.58
C ILE A 315 -4.83 -6.09 -15.16
N VAL A 316 -4.95 -5.72 -13.88
CA VAL A 316 -6.16 -5.08 -13.35
C VAL A 316 -6.39 -3.73 -14.03
N ALA A 317 -5.35 -2.90 -14.18
CA ALA A 317 -5.45 -1.62 -14.88
C ALA A 317 -5.92 -1.80 -16.34
N TRP A 318 -5.36 -2.77 -17.05
CA TRP A 318 -5.78 -3.09 -18.42
C TRP A 318 -7.24 -3.53 -18.47
N ILE A 319 -7.69 -4.43 -17.58
CA ILE A 319 -9.09 -4.88 -17.51
C ILE A 319 -10.05 -3.69 -17.27
N ILE A 320 -9.69 -2.78 -16.36
CA ILE A 320 -10.49 -1.58 -16.06
C ILE A 320 -10.61 -0.68 -17.30
N LEU A 321 -9.51 -0.49 -18.05
CA LEU A 321 -9.53 0.31 -19.28
C LEU A 321 -10.33 -0.35 -20.40
N VAL A 322 -10.24 -1.67 -20.56
CA VAL A 322 -11.06 -2.44 -21.51
C VAL A 322 -12.54 -2.26 -21.18
N PHE A 323 -12.91 -2.41 -19.90
CA PHE A 323 -14.27 -2.17 -19.45
C PHE A 323 -14.74 -0.75 -19.79
N GLY A 324 -13.94 0.28 -19.46
CA GLY A 324 -14.25 1.67 -19.79
C GLY A 324 -14.43 1.92 -21.30
N CYS A 325 -13.62 1.24 -22.13
CA CYS A 325 -13.67 1.37 -23.59
C CYS A 325 -14.93 0.77 -24.22
N PHE A 326 -15.60 -0.19 -23.58
CA PHE A 326 -16.75 -0.87 -24.21
C PHE A 326 -18.06 -0.78 -23.43
N ARG A 327 -18.05 -0.19 -22.22
CA ARG A 327 -19.26 -0.08 -21.39
C ARG A 327 -20.36 0.81 -21.98
N ASP A 328 -19.96 1.91 -22.61
CA ASP A 328 -20.86 2.94 -23.15
C ASP A 328 -20.97 2.87 -24.68
N LYS A 329 -22.15 3.18 -25.20
CA LYS A 329 -22.40 3.33 -26.64
C LYS A 329 -21.92 4.71 -27.13
N PRO A 330 -21.53 4.84 -28.42
CA PRO A 330 -21.20 6.14 -29.00
C PRO A 330 -22.40 7.09 -28.90
N ARG A 331 -22.12 8.38 -28.70
CA ARG A 331 -23.13 9.44 -28.71
C ARG A 331 -23.81 9.51 -30.07
N GLU A 332 -25.09 9.87 -30.08
CA GLU A 332 -25.85 10.07 -31.32
C GLU A 332 -25.11 11.08 -32.22
N GLY A 333 -24.99 10.74 -33.52
CA GLY A 333 -24.24 11.53 -34.50
C GLY A 333 -22.74 11.23 -34.59
N THR A 334 -22.14 10.48 -33.67
CA THR A 334 -20.71 10.12 -33.75
C THR A 334 -20.49 8.93 -34.69
N ASN A 335 -19.47 8.99 -35.55
CA ASN A 335 -19.11 7.87 -36.42
C ASN A 335 -18.65 6.65 -35.60
N ARG A 336 -19.42 5.56 -35.64
CA ARG A 336 -19.17 4.33 -34.86
C ARG A 336 -17.81 3.71 -35.17
N LEU A 337 -17.39 3.71 -36.43
CA LEU A 337 -16.11 3.12 -36.84
C LEU A 337 -14.94 3.90 -36.26
N LYS A 338 -15.02 5.24 -36.28
CA LYS A 338 -14.01 6.12 -35.68
C LYS A 338 -13.97 5.94 -34.15
N PHE A 339 -15.13 5.90 -33.51
CA PHE A 339 -15.28 5.72 -32.07
C PHE A 339 -14.64 4.42 -31.57
N TYR A 340 -15.06 3.27 -32.12
CA TYR A 340 -14.53 1.97 -31.71
C TYR A 340 -13.11 1.75 -32.23
N GLY A 341 -12.77 2.23 -33.43
CA GLY A 341 -11.43 2.12 -34.00
C GLY A 341 -10.36 2.78 -33.14
N LEU A 342 -10.61 4.00 -32.63
CA LEU A 342 -9.68 4.68 -31.72
C LEU A 342 -9.52 3.93 -30.39
N ARG A 343 -10.59 3.36 -29.84
CA ARG A 343 -10.55 2.60 -28.57
C ARG A 343 -9.80 1.27 -28.71
N VAL A 344 -10.03 0.55 -29.81
CA VAL A 344 -9.28 -0.67 -30.13
C VAL A 344 -7.80 -0.32 -30.35
N LEU A 345 -7.48 0.75 -31.09
CA LEU A 345 -6.10 1.18 -31.29
C LEU A 345 -5.41 1.50 -29.96
N PHE A 346 -6.07 2.24 -29.07
CA PHE A 346 -5.58 2.53 -27.73
C PHE A 346 -5.25 1.25 -26.94
N LEU A 347 -6.16 0.27 -26.93
CA LEU A 347 -5.95 -1.00 -26.24
C LEU A 347 -4.84 -1.85 -26.88
N VAL A 348 -4.69 -1.80 -28.21
CA VAL A 348 -3.60 -2.48 -28.93
C VAL A 348 -2.25 -1.87 -28.57
N VAL A 349 -2.15 -0.54 -28.47
CA VAL A 349 -0.92 0.14 -28.04
C VAL A 349 -0.55 -0.28 -26.60
N LEU A 350 -1.53 -0.30 -25.68
CA LEU A 350 -1.29 -0.78 -24.32
C LEU A 350 -0.87 -2.25 -24.27
N ALA A 351 -1.54 -3.11 -25.04
CA ALA A 351 -1.18 -4.53 -25.13
C ALA A 351 0.23 -4.73 -25.72
N ALA A 352 0.64 -3.91 -26.69
CA ALA A 352 1.99 -3.93 -27.23
C ALA A 352 3.03 -3.53 -26.17
N ILE A 353 2.76 -2.48 -25.38
CA ILE A 353 3.65 -2.08 -24.27
C ILE A 353 3.76 -3.20 -23.23
N LEU A 354 2.65 -3.83 -22.86
CA LEU A 354 2.64 -4.98 -21.95
C LEU A 354 3.41 -6.17 -22.51
N SER A 355 3.30 -6.42 -23.83
CA SER A 355 4.03 -7.49 -24.50
C SER A 355 5.54 -7.19 -24.51
N VAL A 356 5.94 -5.94 -24.77
CA VAL A 356 7.34 -5.50 -24.68
C VAL A 356 7.86 -5.63 -23.25
N ALA A 357 7.07 -5.24 -22.25
CA ALA A 357 7.39 -5.43 -20.83
C ALA A 357 7.60 -6.90 -20.48
N ALA A 358 6.77 -7.79 -21.03
CA ALA A 358 6.90 -9.22 -20.81
C ALA A 358 8.15 -9.83 -21.50
N VAL A 359 8.52 -9.31 -22.67
CA VAL A 359 9.71 -9.77 -23.43
C VAL A 359 11.02 -9.24 -22.83
N PHE A 360 11.01 -8.06 -22.21
CA PHE A 360 12.21 -7.42 -21.65
C PHE A 360 12.09 -7.20 -20.13
N PRO A 361 12.05 -8.28 -19.34
CA PRO A 361 11.79 -8.21 -17.91
C PRO A 361 12.82 -7.46 -17.09
N HIS A 362 14.07 -7.46 -17.56
CA HIS A 362 15.19 -6.82 -16.87
C HIS A 362 15.30 -5.33 -17.18
N LYS A 363 14.44 -4.78 -18.03
CA LYS A 363 14.42 -3.35 -18.34
C LYS A 363 13.27 -2.68 -17.60
N PRO A 364 13.52 -1.56 -16.90
CA PRO A 364 12.45 -0.79 -16.28
C PRO A 364 11.60 -0.17 -17.39
N LEU A 365 10.50 -0.85 -17.73
CA LEU A 365 9.50 -0.38 -18.67
C LEU A 365 8.32 0.24 -17.89
N PRO A 366 7.69 1.29 -18.45
CA PRO A 366 6.60 1.97 -17.75
C PRO A 366 5.42 1.04 -17.55
N SER A 367 4.83 1.08 -16.35
CA SER A 367 3.60 0.37 -16.04
C SER A 367 2.41 0.95 -16.82
N VAL A 368 1.29 0.23 -16.89
CA VAL A 368 0.04 0.73 -17.49
C VAL A 368 -0.39 2.04 -16.79
N PRO A 369 -0.39 2.16 -15.45
CA PRO A 369 -0.61 3.43 -14.77
C PRO A 369 0.35 4.55 -15.22
N ASP A 370 1.64 4.28 -15.42
CA ASP A 370 2.60 5.29 -15.90
C ASP A 370 2.28 5.76 -17.33
N VAL A 371 1.89 4.84 -18.21
CA VAL A 371 1.47 5.18 -19.58
C VAL A 371 0.20 6.03 -19.56
N VAL A 372 -0.76 5.70 -18.68
CA VAL A 372 -1.98 6.48 -18.50
C VAL A 372 -1.67 7.87 -17.93
N LEU A 373 -0.72 7.98 -17.00
CA LEU A 373 -0.25 9.28 -16.50
C LEU A 373 0.44 10.09 -17.60
N LEU A 374 1.29 9.48 -18.42
CA LEU A 374 1.91 10.14 -19.57
C LEU A 374 0.84 10.65 -20.54
N PHE A 375 -0.17 9.81 -20.84
CA PHE A 375 -1.32 10.21 -21.64
C PHE A 375 -2.04 11.41 -21.02
N MET A 376 -2.25 11.42 -19.70
CA MET A 376 -2.83 12.57 -19.00
C MET A 376 -1.99 13.83 -19.13
N VAL A 377 -0.67 13.74 -19.01
CA VAL A 377 0.21 14.92 -19.13
C VAL A 377 0.19 15.49 -20.55
N VAL A 378 0.22 14.64 -21.58
CA VAL A 378 0.06 15.07 -22.97
C VAL A 378 -1.32 15.71 -23.18
N THR A 379 -2.37 15.11 -22.63
CA THR A 379 -3.74 15.61 -22.71
C THR A 379 -3.87 16.98 -22.07
N VAL A 380 -3.40 17.13 -20.83
CA VAL A 380 -3.43 18.40 -20.09
C VAL A 380 -2.59 19.45 -20.80
N SER A 381 -1.44 19.08 -21.35
CA SER A 381 -0.59 20.00 -22.11
C SER A 381 -1.28 20.51 -23.38
N ALA A 382 -1.89 19.62 -24.16
CA ALA A 382 -2.66 19.99 -25.34
C ALA A 382 -3.89 20.85 -24.99
N TRP A 383 -4.58 20.50 -23.90
CA TRP A 383 -5.69 21.27 -23.36
C TRP A 383 -5.26 22.68 -22.94
N CYS A 384 -4.15 22.81 -22.20
CA CYS A 384 -3.59 24.11 -21.80
C CYS A 384 -3.25 24.97 -23.03
N TRP A 385 -2.68 24.35 -24.07
CA TRP A 385 -2.34 25.05 -25.30
C TRP A 385 -3.58 25.60 -26.03
N ARG A 386 -4.67 24.83 -26.04
CA ARG A 386 -5.94 25.20 -26.65
C ARG A 386 -6.67 26.28 -25.86
N THR A 387 -6.71 26.14 -24.54
CA THR A 387 -7.62 26.91 -23.68
C THR A 387 -7.01 28.20 -23.15
N PHE A 388 -5.69 28.28 -22.94
CA PHE A 388 -5.06 29.46 -22.37
C PHE A 388 -4.52 30.44 -23.41
N ALA A 389 -4.54 31.73 -23.05
CA ALA A 389 -3.86 32.79 -23.77
C ALA A 389 -2.33 32.75 -23.54
N LEU A 390 -1.56 33.31 -24.46
CA LEU A 390 -0.08 33.39 -24.37
C LEU A 390 0.42 34.08 -23.10
N ASN A 391 -0.36 35.04 -22.59
CA ASN A 391 -0.06 35.77 -21.35
C ASN A 391 -0.41 34.98 -20.07
N ASN A 392 -0.92 33.75 -20.19
CA ASN A 392 -1.33 32.92 -19.06
C ASN A 392 -0.38 31.71 -18.90
N MET A 393 -0.93 30.52 -18.65
CA MET A 393 -0.21 29.26 -18.47
C MET A 393 0.00 28.47 -19.79
N LYS A 394 -0.41 29.01 -20.95
CA LYS A 394 -0.45 28.29 -22.24
C LYS A 394 0.84 27.55 -22.59
N VAL A 395 1.98 28.23 -22.46
CA VAL A 395 3.32 27.70 -22.80
C VAL A 395 4.04 27.16 -21.57
N PHE A 396 3.91 27.87 -20.45
CA PHE A 396 4.66 27.59 -19.24
C PHE A 396 4.29 26.26 -18.57
N LEU A 397 2.99 25.98 -18.41
CA LEU A 397 2.53 24.79 -17.70
C LEU A 397 2.91 23.50 -18.45
N PRO A 398 2.73 23.36 -19.77
CA PRO A 398 3.23 22.20 -20.51
C PRO A 398 4.74 21.96 -20.35
N ILE A 399 5.55 23.01 -20.42
CA ILE A 399 7.01 22.91 -20.25
C ILE A 399 7.34 22.41 -18.84
N ILE A 400 6.69 22.98 -17.82
CA ILE A 400 6.84 22.51 -16.43
C ILE A 400 6.46 21.05 -16.31
N LEU A 401 5.30 20.64 -16.83
CA LEU A 401 4.85 19.25 -16.69
C LEU A 401 5.84 18.27 -17.32
N ILE A 402 6.39 18.59 -18.50
CA ILE A 402 7.42 17.77 -19.15
C ILE A 402 8.70 17.73 -18.31
N ILE A 403 9.18 18.88 -17.84
CA ILE A 403 10.37 18.97 -16.99
C ILE A 403 10.16 18.14 -15.71
N PHE A 404 9.02 18.26 -15.04
CA PHE A 404 8.74 17.51 -13.82
C PHE A 404 8.52 16.02 -14.06
N ILE A 405 7.98 15.58 -15.21
CA ILE A 405 8.03 14.15 -15.58
C ILE A 405 9.47 13.67 -15.70
N VAL A 406 10.32 14.41 -16.41
CA VAL A 406 11.72 14.01 -16.61
C VAL A 406 12.45 14.00 -15.27
N ILE A 407 12.29 15.03 -14.44
CA ILE A 407 12.87 15.08 -13.09
C ILE A 407 12.32 13.94 -12.23
N ALA A 408 11.02 13.65 -12.27
CA ALA A 408 10.44 12.54 -11.52
C ALA A 408 11.01 11.19 -11.99
N GLY A 409 11.17 11.00 -13.30
CA GLY A 409 11.80 9.81 -13.88
C GLY A 409 13.27 9.68 -13.49
N VAL A 410 14.04 10.77 -13.55
CA VAL A 410 15.45 10.79 -13.12
C VAL A 410 15.57 10.60 -11.61
N ALA A 411 14.73 11.23 -10.81
CA ALA A 411 14.72 11.08 -9.35
C ALA A 411 14.34 9.65 -8.97
N THR A 412 13.37 9.06 -9.65
CA THR A 412 13.01 7.65 -9.52
C THR A 412 14.22 6.79 -9.86
N TRP A 413 14.86 7.02 -11.03
CA TRP A 413 16.08 6.31 -11.44
C TRP A 413 17.26 6.49 -10.48
N LEU A 414 17.44 7.67 -9.89
CA LEU A 414 18.49 7.94 -8.89
C LEU A 414 18.17 7.32 -7.54
N LEU A 415 16.91 7.32 -7.11
CA LEU A 415 16.47 6.59 -5.91
C LEU A 415 16.64 5.09 -6.12
N PHE A 416 16.32 4.59 -7.30
CA PHE A 416 16.67 3.23 -7.74
C PHE A 416 18.17 3.00 -7.68
N TRP A 417 18.99 3.94 -8.12
CA TRP A 417 20.44 3.80 -8.07
C TRP A 417 20.98 3.82 -6.64
N TYR A 418 20.49 4.72 -5.80
CA TYR A 418 21.03 5.01 -4.47
C TYR A 418 20.47 4.09 -3.38
N ILE A 419 19.18 3.76 -3.45
CA ILE A 419 18.53 2.82 -2.51
C ILE A 419 18.63 1.39 -3.04
N GLY A 420 18.85 1.22 -4.35
CA GLY A 420 18.64 -0.03 -5.08
C GLY A 420 19.84 -0.56 -5.88
N THR A 421 21.09 -0.09 -5.72
CA THR A 421 22.24 -0.75 -6.37
C THR A 421 23.01 -1.67 -5.44
N PRO A 422 23.28 -2.93 -5.89
CA PRO A 422 24.11 -3.85 -5.15
C PRO A 422 25.47 -3.22 -4.92
N GLN A 423 25.93 -2.45 -5.89
CA GLN A 423 27.18 -1.71 -5.84
C GLN A 423 27.36 -0.82 -4.61
N GLN A 424 26.35 -0.16 -4.03
CA GLN A 424 26.61 0.69 -2.86
C GLN A 424 26.80 -0.09 -1.56
N VAL A 425 25.96 -1.09 -1.29
CA VAL A 425 26.11 -1.96 -0.12
C VAL A 425 27.33 -2.87 -0.29
N PHE A 426 27.56 -3.35 -1.51
CA PHE A 426 28.79 -4.03 -1.91
C PHE A 426 30.01 -3.12 -1.79
N TRP A 427 29.94 -1.82 -2.12
CA TRP A 427 31.05 -0.88 -1.93
C TRP A 427 31.35 -0.66 -0.46
N LEU A 428 30.33 -0.49 0.38
CA LEU A 428 30.49 -0.35 1.84
C LEU A 428 31.08 -1.62 2.47
N GLN A 429 30.67 -2.80 2.00
CA GLN A 429 31.24 -4.07 2.45
C GLN A 429 32.64 -4.33 1.87
N MET A 430 32.88 -3.97 0.60
CA MET A 430 34.18 -4.08 -0.06
C MET A 430 35.20 -3.16 0.58
N GLU A 431 34.82 -1.95 0.97
CA GLU A 431 35.71 -1.03 1.67
C GLU A 431 36.12 -1.62 3.03
N ASP A 432 35.18 -2.21 3.78
CA ASP A 432 35.48 -2.85 5.06
C ASP A 432 36.27 -4.17 4.92
N VAL A 433 35.98 -4.99 3.90
CA VAL A 433 36.69 -6.24 3.58
C VAL A 433 38.08 -5.96 3.01
N ALA A 434 38.23 -5.00 2.09
CA ALA A 434 39.53 -4.59 1.55
C ALA A 434 40.41 -3.95 2.63
N ASN A 435 39.82 -3.20 3.57
CA ASN A 435 40.55 -2.63 4.71
C ASN A 435 40.92 -3.68 5.76
N LYS A 436 40.16 -4.78 5.92
CA LYS A 436 40.41 -5.81 6.95
C LYS A 436 41.18 -7.04 6.48
N ALA A 437 41.11 -7.42 5.21
CA ALA A 437 41.58 -8.73 4.76
C ALA A 437 42.82 -8.72 3.85
N GLY A 438 43.27 -7.57 3.33
CA GLY A 438 44.41 -7.55 2.39
C GLY A 438 44.19 -8.41 1.13
N THR A 439 42.95 -8.80 0.85
CA THR A 439 42.54 -9.64 -0.27
C THR A 439 42.49 -8.81 -1.55
N THR A 440 42.86 -9.43 -2.67
CA THR A 440 42.82 -8.80 -3.99
C THR A 440 41.37 -8.54 -4.42
N ALA A 441 41.12 -7.39 -5.06
CA ALA A 441 39.79 -6.94 -5.47
C ALA A 441 39.02 -7.94 -6.35
N GLU A 442 39.72 -8.85 -7.03
CA GLU A 442 39.15 -9.89 -7.89
C GLU A 442 38.44 -11.00 -7.11
N ALA A 443 38.94 -11.40 -5.92
CA ALA A 443 38.30 -12.45 -5.12
C ALA A 443 37.00 -12.00 -4.45
N ALA A 444 36.87 -10.69 -4.19
CA ALA A 444 35.65 -10.12 -3.62
C ALA A 444 34.56 -9.87 -4.69
N LEU A 445 34.93 -9.87 -5.97
CA LEU A 445 34.02 -9.79 -7.12
C LEU A 445 33.28 -11.10 -7.40
N GLU A 446 33.72 -12.24 -6.85
CA GLU A 446 33.06 -13.55 -6.98
C GLU A 446 32.01 -13.82 -5.88
N VAL A 447 31.86 -12.94 -4.89
CA VAL A 447 30.78 -13.08 -3.89
C VAL A 447 29.44 -12.96 -4.62
N PRO A 448 28.53 -13.96 -4.51
CA PRO A 448 27.35 -14.00 -5.35
C PRO A 448 26.49 -12.76 -5.10
N SER A 449 26.29 -11.94 -6.13
CA SER A 449 25.48 -10.71 -6.09
C SER A 449 23.99 -10.97 -5.84
N ARG A 450 23.56 -12.23 -5.89
CA ARG A 450 22.15 -12.67 -5.84
C ARG A 450 21.33 -12.21 -4.63
N PRO A 451 21.77 -12.32 -3.36
CA PRO A 451 20.95 -11.88 -2.23
C PRO A 451 20.78 -10.36 -2.21
N LEU A 452 21.75 -9.63 -2.79
CA LEU A 452 21.74 -8.17 -2.84
C LEU A 452 20.92 -7.65 -4.03
N ASP A 453 21.04 -8.27 -5.21
CA ASP A 453 20.14 -8.05 -6.36
C ASP A 453 18.66 -8.29 -5.97
N LEU A 454 18.39 -9.30 -5.14
CA LEU A 454 17.07 -9.62 -4.61
C LEU A 454 16.56 -8.55 -3.62
N LEU A 455 17.44 -8.03 -2.75
CA LEU A 455 17.11 -7.02 -1.73
C LEU A 455 16.85 -5.63 -2.32
N LEU A 456 17.27 -5.37 -3.55
CA LEU A 456 17.19 -4.05 -4.16
C LEU A 456 16.11 -3.93 -5.24
N ASN A 457 15.74 -5.06 -5.86
CA ASN A 457 14.43 -5.19 -6.51
C ASN A 457 13.26 -4.95 -5.53
N THR A 458 13.49 -5.02 -4.21
CA THR A 458 12.49 -4.82 -3.13
C THR A 458 11.80 -3.48 -3.10
N PHE A 459 12.41 -2.47 -3.74
CA PHE A 459 11.91 -1.11 -3.66
C PHE A 459 11.65 -0.56 -5.06
N MET A 460 11.04 -1.37 -5.93
CA MET A 460 10.51 -0.87 -7.21
C MET A 460 9.38 0.12 -7.00
N VAL A 461 9.65 1.36 -7.38
CA VAL A 461 8.97 2.54 -6.88
C VAL A 461 8.54 3.43 -8.02
N THR A 462 7.24 3.70 -8.05
CA THR A 462 6.58 4.58 -9.00
C THR A 462 5.91 5.78 -8.33
N MET A 463 5.97 5.88 -6.99
CA MET A 463 5.28 6.93 -6.21
C MET A 463 5.62 8.36 -6.65
N VAL A 464 6.83 8.62 -7.14
CA VAL A 464 7.23 9.97 -7.56
C VAL A 464 6.33 10.51 -8.67
N THR A 465 5.79 9.64 -9.54
CA THR A 465 5.02 10.04 -10.71
C THR A 465 3.61 10.53 -10.34
N TYR A 466 3.01 10.08 -9.23
CA TYR A 466 1.65 10.54 -8.85
C TYR A 466 1.63 12.04 -8.46
N SER A 467 2.74 12.63 -8.00
CA SER A 467 2.81 14.09 -7.75
C SER A 467 2.42 14.89 -8.99
N ILE A 468 2.76 14.39 -10.17
CA ILE A 468 2.50 15.05 -11.45
C ILE A 468 0.99 15.18 -11.66
N TRP A 469 0.20 14.21 -11.23
CA TRP A 469 -1.26 14.30 -11.29
C TRP A 469 -1.80 15.44 -10.41
N PHE A 470 -1.30 15.56 -9.17
CA PHE A 470 -1.64 16.67 -8.29
C PHE A 470 -1.15 18.02 -8.83
N ILE A 471 0.03 18.07 -9.43
CA ILE A 471 0.59 19.28 -10.06
C ILE A 471 -0.30 19.71 -11.23
N MET A 472 -0.71 18.78 -12.10
CA MET A 472 -1.62 19.07 -13.21
C MET A 472 -2.96 19.63 -12.71
N TRP A 473 -3.54 18.98 -11.69
CA TRP A 473 -4.79 19.41 -11.09
C TRP A 473 -4.68 20.80 -10.48
N CYS A 474 -3.68 21.02 -9.63
CA CYS A 474 -3.47 22.31 -8.96
C CYS A 474 -3.14 23.42 -9.96
N GLY A 475 -2.25 23.17 -10.92
CA GLY A 475 -1.82 24.16 -11.91
C GLY A 475 -2.91 24.62 -12.87
N THR A 476 -3.99 23.83 -13.03
CA THR A 476 -5.13 24.15 -13.91
C THR A 476 -6.40 24.55 -13.15
N SER A 477 -6.57 24.10 -11.90
CA SER A 477 -7.77 24.37 -11.09
C SER A 477 -7.57 25.56 -10.14
N PHE A 478 -6.36 25.72 -9.60
CA PHE A 478 -6.04 26.76 -8.62
C PHE A 478 -5.02 27.72 -9.21
N TRP A 479 -5.49 28.91 -9.58
CA TRP A 479 -4.60 29.97 -10.03
C TRP A 479 -3.87 30.53 -8.79
N ALA A 480 -2.61 30.09 -8.63
CA ALA A 480 -1.82 30.21 -7.41
C ALA A 480 -1.73 31.63 -6.81
N TYR A 481 -1.91 32.69 -7.61
CA TYR A 481 -1.80 34.06 -7.13
C TYR A 481 -3.06 34.61 -6.43
N ARG A 482 -4.26 34.08 -6.71
CA ARG A 482 -5.53 34.66 -6.19
C ARG A 482 -6.44 33.68 -5.45
N THR A 483 -6.16 32.39 -5.52
CA THR A 483 -6.94 31.34 -4.84
C THR A 483 -6.05 30.63 -3.84
N TYR A 484 -6.30 30.85 -2.56
CA TYR A 484 -5.65 30.12 -1.47
C TYR A 484 -6.57 28.98 -1.05
N LEU A 485 -6.00 27.78 -0.99
CA LEU A 485 -6.66 26.60 -0.47
C LEU A 485 -6.05 26.31 0.90
N SER A 486 -6.87 26.23 1.95
CA SER A 486 -6.36 25.74 3.23
C SER A 486 -5.98 24.26 3.10
N PHE A 487 -5.03 23.78 3.91
CA PHE A 487 -4.60 22.38 3.85
C PHE A 487 -5.77 21.40 4.11
N SER A 488 -6.69 21.74 5.01
CA SER A 488 -7.89 20.92 5.25
C SER A 488 -8.77 20.84 4.02
N GLU A 489 -8.96 21.95 3.31
CA GLU A 489 -9.72 21.96 2.06
C GLU A 489 -8.96 21.19 0.96
N PHE A 490 -7.63 21.31 0.90
CA PHE A 490 -6.81 20.53 -0.05
C PHE A 490 -7.02 19.03 0.13
N MET A 491 -6.91 18.56 1.37
CA MET A 491 -7.11 17.16 1.69
C MET A 491 -8.55 16.73 1.40
N HIS A 492 -9.54 17.55 1.76
CA HIS A 492 -10.93 17.23 1.50
C HIS A 492 -11.23 17.11 0.00
N GLU A 493 -10.83 18.08 -0.80
CA GLU A 493 -11.05 18.09 -2.26
C GLU A 493 -10.25 17.00 -2.99
N SER A 494 -9.06 16.67 -2.49
CA SER A 494 -8.23 15.59 -3.07
C SER A 494 -8.85 14.22 -2.84
N PHE A 495 -9.45 13.99 -1.67
CA PHE A 495 -9.90 12.67 -1.22
C PHE A 495 -11.43 12.48 -1.21
N SER A 496 -12.21 13.48 -1.62
CA SER A 496 -13.69 13.42 -1.61
C SER A 496 -14.24 12.28 -2.48
N ARG A 497 -13.68 12.08 -3.68
CA ARG A 497 -14.00 10.99 -4.61
C ARG A 497 -12.85 9.97 -4.80
N ALA A 498 -11.64 10.30 -4.36
CA ALA A 498 -10.44 9.46 -4.55
C ALA A 498 -10.31 8.38 -3.46
N HIS A 499 -11.35 7.57 -3.27
CA HIS A 499 -11.38 6.52 -2.24
C HIS A 499 -10.36 5.42 -2.52
N ILE A 500 -10.16 5.08 -3.81
CA ILE A 500 -9.17 4.08 -4.22
C ILE A 500 -7.76 4.62 -3.97
N LEU A 501 -7.50 5.89 -4.26
CA LEU A 501 -6.22 6.53 -3.95
C LEU A 501 -5.93 6.43 -2.46
N LYS A 502 -6.88 6.84 -1.61
CA LYS A 502 -6.76 6.74 -0.16
C LYS A 502 -6.47 5.30 0.28
N PHE A 503 -7.22 4.34 -0.25
CA PHE A 503 -7.04 2.92 0.03
C PHE A 503 -5.64 2.43 -0.37
N CYS A 504 -5.21 2.75 -1.58
CA CYS A 504 -3.92 2.35 -2.10
C CYS A 504 -2.76 3.00 -1.34
N THR A 505 -2.85 4.29 -1.01
CA THR A 505 -1.80 5.02 -0.28
C THR A 505 -1.65 4.55 1.15
N PHE A 506 -2.75 4.40 1.89
CA PHE A 506 -2.70 4.16 3.34
C PHE A 506 -2.79 2.70 3.74
N ILE A 507 -3.30 1.83 2.86
CA ILE A 507 -3.47 0.40 3.15
C ILE A 507 -2.58 -0.43 2.22
N VAL A 508 -2.83 -0.40 0.90
CA VAL A 508 -2.17 -1.34 -0.02
C VAL A 508 -0.67 -1.14 -0.05
N ALA A 509 -0.18 0.07 -0.33
CA ALA A 509 1.24 0.33 -0.52
C ALA A 509 2.08 -0.05 0.72
N PRO A 510 1.75 0.39 1.94
CA PRO A 510 2.46 -0.06 3.14
C PRO A 510 2.41 -1.58 3.33
N ASN A 511 1.27 -2.23 3.07
CA ASN A 511 1.15 -3.69 3.21
C ASN A 511 1.98 -4.44 2.16
N VAL A 512 2.08 -3.94 0.92
CA VAL A 512 2.91 -4.57 -0.11
C VAL A 512 4.39 -4.51 0.28
N PHE A 513 4.91 -3.34 0.68
CA PHE A 513 6.29 -3.22 1.15
C PHE A 513 6.57 -4.10 2.37
N TRP A 514 5.62 -4.16 3.30
CA TRP A 514 5.72 -5.00 4.49
C TRP A 514 5.71 -6.49 4.13
N VAL A 515 4.77 -6.97 3.31
CA VAL A 515 4.70 -8.35 2.84
C VAL A 515 6.01 -8.74 2.16
N GLU A 516 6.53 -7.89 1.28
CA GLU A 516 7.76 -8.16 0.58
C GLU A 516 8.98 -8.24 1.50
N ALA A 517 9.08 -7.32 2.47
CA ALA A 517 10.10 -7.38 3.51
C ALA A 517 9.97 -8.69 4.32
N THR A 518 8.75 -9.07 4.71
CA THR A 518 8.48 -10.30 5.47
C THR A 518 8.82 -11.56 4.69
N THR A 519 8.40 -11.69 3.42
CA THR A 519 8.66 -12.88 2.60
C THR A 519 10.18 -13.08 2.42
N LYS A 520 10.92 -11.99 2.21
CA LYS A 520 12.39 -12.03 2.06
C LYS A 520 13.14 -12.37 3.36
N THR A 521 12.51 -12.16 4.52
CA THR A 521 13.06 -12.61 5.82
C THR A 521 12.77 -14.08 6.11
N SER A 522 11.95 -14.78 5.33
CA SER A 522 11.70 -16.21 5.53
C SER A 522 12.73 -17.06 4.79
N ALA A 523 13.34 -18.02 5.50
CA ALA A 523 14.35 -18.91 4.95
C ALA A 523 13.78 -20.21 4.34
N ASP A 524 12.46 -20.37 4.32
CA ASP A 524 11.80 -21.63 3.96
C ASP A 524 11.57 -21.71 2.44
N GLU A 525 12.55 -22.31 1.74
CA GLU A 525 12.42 -22.71 0.33
C GLU A 525 12.03 -24.19 0.18
N SER A 526 11.78 -24.92 1.28
CA SER A 526 11.54 -26.36 1.20
C SER A 526 10.13 -26.67 0.66
N PRO A 527 9.99 -27.53 -0.37
CA PRO A 527 8.68 -27.89 -0.95
C PRO A 527 7.88 -28.88 -0.10
N GLU A 528 8.41 -29.36 1.03
CA GLU A 528 7.70 -30.27 1.93
C GLU A 528 6.84 -29.47 2.92
N TYR A 529 5.68 -29.02 2.44
CA TYR A 529 4.70 -28.25 3.21
C TYR A 529 3.95 -29.10 4.24
N VAL A 530 4.61 -29.50 5.33
CA VAL A 530 3.91 -30.05 6.50
C VAL A 530 3.44 -28.88 7.36
N LEU A 531 2.13 -28.59 7.33
CA LEU A 531 1.54 -27.53 8.14
C LEU A 531 1.47 -27.95 9.61
N ASN A 532 2.17 -27.23 10.49
CA ASN A 532 2.09 -27.46 11.93
C ASN A 532 0.76 -26.96 12.50
N PHE A 533 0.37 -27.45 13.68
CA PHE A 533 -0.90 -27.08 14.32
C PHE A 533 -1.05 -25.56 14.52
N GLY A 534 0.02 -24.86 14.90
CA GLY A 534 0.02 -23.39 15.07
C GLY A 534 -0.27 -22.64 13.77
N GLN A 535 0.29 -23.10 12.65
CA GLN A 535 0.02 -22.54 11.32
C GLN A 535 -1.42 -22.80 10.88
N LEU A 536 -1.91 -24.03 11.09
CA LEU A 536 -3.29 -24.40 10.76
C LEU A 536 -4.30 -23.55 11.56
N PHE A 537 -4.07 -23.38 12.86
CA PHE A 537 -4.90 -22.52 13.71
C PHE A 537 -4.91 -21.07 13.19
N SER A 538 -3.74 -20.52 12.86
CA SER A 538 -3.61 -19.15 12.35
C SER A 538 -4.34 -18.97 11.00
N LEU A 539 -4.24 -19.95 10.10
CA LEU A 539 -4.99 -19.97 8.84
C LEU A 539 -6.50 -20.04 9.06
N ILE A 540 -6.99 -20.83 10.02
CA ILE A 540 -8.41 -20.89 10.36
C ILE A 540 -8.91 -19.53 10.86
N VAL A 541 -8.18 -18.87 11.77
CA VAL A 541 -8.52 -17.53 12.25
C VAL A 541 -8.56 -16.52 11.11
N SER A 542 -7.64 -16.63 10.16
CA SER A 542 -7.54 -15.76 8.98
C SER A 542 -8.70 -16.00 8.00
N LEU A 543 -9.08 -17.25 7.80
CA LEU A 543 -10.25 -17.61 6.99
C LEU A 543 -11.54 -17.06 7.61
N LEU A 544 -11.72 -17.23 8.93
CA LEU A 544 -12.89 -16.71 9.64
C LEU A 544 -12.97 -15.19 9.56
N THR A 545 -11.85 -14.48 9.70
CA THR A 545 -11.81 -13.01 9.54
C THR A 545 -12.20 -12.57 8.13
N VAL A 546 -11.73 -13.27 7.09
CA VAL A 546 -12.16 -13.00 5.71
C VAL A 546 -13.65 -13.28 5.51
N ILE A 547 -14.17 -14.39 6.04
CA ILE A 547 -15.60 -14.71 5.95
C ILE A 547 -16.44 -13.63 6.64
N THR A 548 -16.05 -13.19 7.84
CA THR A 548 -16.75 -12.12 8.55
C THR A 548 -16.70 -10.80 7.77
N LEU A 549 -15.55 -10.45 7.18
CA LEU A 549 -15.42 -9.28 6.33
C LEU A 549 -16.33 -9.38 5.08
N LEU A 550 -16.38 -10.55 4.45
CA LEU A 550 -17.23 -10.79 3.27
C LEU A 550 -18.72 -10.76 3.60
N ASP A 551 -19.13 -11.31 4.75
CA ASP A 551 -20.52 -11.27 5.21
C ASP A 551 -20.99 -9.82 5.41
N GLU A 552 -20.14 -9.00 6.03
CA GLU A 552 -20.41 -7.55 6.21
C GLU A 552 -20.37 -6.80 4.88
N ALA A 553 -19.45 -7.16 3.99
CA ALA A 553 -19.39 -6.62 2.64
C ALA A 553 -20.66 -6.94 1.82
N LEU A 554 -21.28 -8.10 2.02
CA LEU A 554 -22.54 -8.47 1.36
C LEU A 554 -23.73 -7.64 1.85
N GLN A 555 -23.69 -7.13 3.09
CA GLN A 555 -24.72 -6.26 3.64
C GLN A 555 -24.64 -4.82 3.08
N VAL A 556 -23.49 -4.42 2.54
CA VAL A 556 -23.31 -3.10 1.94
C VAL A 556 -24.09 -2.98 0.63
N LYS A 557 -24.96 -1.97 0.54
CA LYS A 557 -25.80 -1.75 -0.66
C LYS A 557 -24.95 -1.52 -1.92
N ARG A 558 -25.40 -2.10 -3.04
CA ARG A 558 -24.75 -2.01 -4.37
C ARG A 558 -24.31 -0.59 -4.80
N PRO A 559 -25.07 0.50 -4.54
CA PRO A 559 -24.61 1.85 -4.89
C PRO A 559 -23.33 2.28 -4.18
N VAL A 560 -23.11 1.82 -2.94
CA VAL A 560 -21.89 2.10 -2.17
C VAL A 560 -20.69 1.38 -2.80
N TRP A 561 -20.86 0.10 -3.16
CA TRP A 561 -19.85 -0.66 -3.91
C TRP A 561 -19.49 0.01 -5.24
N LEU A 562 -20.51 0.46 -5.98
CA LEU A 562 -20.28 1.20 -7.22
C LEU A 562 -19.54 2.52 -6.97
N ALA A 563 -19.82 3.21 -5.86
CA ALA A 563 -19.10 4.44 -5.52
C ALA A 563 -17.63 4.18 -5.23
N ILE A 564 -17.31 3.10 -4.50
CA ILE A 564 -15.94 2.69 -4.22
C ILE A 564 -15.21 2.31 -5.51
N PHE A 565 -15.72 1.31 -6.25
CA PHE A 565 -15.02 0.76 -7.41
C PHE A 565 -14.96 1.70 -8.62
N LEU A 566 -15.92 2.62 -8.75
CA LEU A 566 -15.96 3.59 -9.84
C LEU A 566 -15.63 5.01 -9.36
N SER A 567 -15.03 5.18 -8.17
CA SER A 567 -14.64 6.51 -7.65
C SER A 567 -15.75 7.57 -7.77
N ARG A 568 -17.00 7.17 -7.53
CA ARG A 568 -18.13 8.09 -7.48
C ARG A 568 -18.21 8.70 -6.08
N LYS A 569 -18.86 9.85 -5.97
CA LYS A 569 -19.13 10.48 -4.68
C LYS A 569 -19.85 9.47 -3.77
N MET A 570 -19.32 9.25 -2.57
CA MET A 570 -20.02 8.47 -1.54
C MET A 570 -21.40 9.10 -1.28
N PRO A 571 -22.45 8.29 -1.07
CA PRO A 571 -23.71 8.81 -0.57
C PRO A 571 -23.49 9.55 0.75
N GLU A 572 -24.31 10.56 1.05
CA GLU A 572 -24.17 11.30 2.31
C GLU A 572 -24.36 10.39 3.53
N PRO A 573 -23.73 10.68 4.69
CA PRO A 573 -23.82 9.85 5.90
C PRO A 573 -25.27 9.58 6.33
N ASN A 574 -26.12 10.60 6.30
CA ASN A 574 -27.54 10.46 6.64
C ASN A 574 -28.28 9.49 5.70
N ILE A 575 -27.85 9.41 4.45
CA ILE A 575 -28.39 8.48 3.45
C ILE A 575 -27.75 7.10 3.63
N LEU A 576 -26.46 7.01 3.98
CA LEU A 576 -25.78 5.77 4.34
C LEU A 576 -26.43 5.09 5.55
N ASP A 577 -26.76 5.85 6.59
CA ASP A 577 -27.43 5.35 7.80
C ASP A 577 -28.86 4.87 7.51
N GLN A 578 -29.57 5.54 6.59
CA GLN A 578 -30.86 5.08 6.07
C GLN A 578 -30.71 3.90 5.09
N MET A 579 -29.54 3.78 4.46
CA MET A 579 -29.20 2.73 3.53
C MET A 579 -28.72 1.46 4.24
N ALA A 580 -28.20 1.54 5.45
CA ALA A 580 -28.02 0.39 6.34
C ALA A 580 -29.42 -0.06 6.81
N GLU A 581 -29.96 -1.13 6.22
CA GLU A 581 -31.29 -1.62 6.59
C GLU A 581 -31.32 -2.12 8.03
N LYS A 582 -32.12 -1.44 8.87
CA LYS A 582 -32.42 -1.74 10.29
C LYS A 582 -31.19 -1.71 11.20
N PRO A 583 -31.35 -1.36 12.50
CA PRO A 583 -30.29 -1.55 13.48
C PRO A 583 -29.91 -3.03 13.48
N ILE A 584 -28.71 -3.33 12.98
CA ILE A 584 -28.13 -4.67 12.94
C ILE A 584 -28.03 -5.13 14.39
N ARG A 585 -28.95 -6.00 14.82
CA ARG A 585 -28.75 -6.79 16.03
C ARG A 585 -27.65 -7.77 15.69
N TYR A 586 -26.43 -7.53 16.19
CA TYR A 586 -25.31 -8.46 16.09
C TYR A 586 -25.75 -9.83 16.61
N GLY A 587 -26.10 -10.70 15.68
CA GLY A 587 -26.72 -11.99 15.91
C GLY A 587 -25.73 -13.13 15.76
N PHE A 588 -24.45 -12.94 16.01
CA PHE A 588 -23.47 -14.02 16.18
C PHE A 588 -22.37 -13.60 17.16
N GLY A 589 -22.52 -14.00 18.42
CA GLY A 589 -21.41 -14.63 19.15
C GLY A 589 -20.31 -13.82 19.84
N ALA A 590 -20.37 -12.49 19.97
CA ALA A 590 -19.41 -11.75 20.81
C ALA A 590 -19.89 -11.51 22.25
N GLU A 591 -21.15 -11.83 22.56
CA GLU A 591 -21.70 -11.86 23.92
C GLU A 591 -21.77 -13.31 24.44
N ALA A 592 -20.66 -14.04 24.40
CA ALA A 592 -20.50 -15.26 25.21
C ALA A 592 -20.31 -14.93 26.71
N GLY A 593 -20.98 -13.88 27.19
CA GLY A 593 -21.16 -13.58 28.61
C GLY A 593 -22.48 -14.19 29.05
N VAL A 594 -22.40 -15.28 29.80
CA VAL A 594 -23.53 -15.98 30.42
C VAL A 594 -24.38 -14.99 31.22
N GLY A 595 -25.57 -14.67 30.70
CA GLY A 595 -26.61 -13.93 31.40
C GLY A 595 -27.79 -13.67 30.48
N PRO A 596 -29.00 -14.17 30.78
CA PRO A 596 -30.18 -13.79 30.03
C PRO A 596 -30.44 -12.31 30.30
N ALA A 597 -30.31 -11.46 29.28
CA ALA A 597 -30.84 -10.11 29.32
C ALA A 597 -32.37 -10.22 29.39
N THR A 598 -32.92 -10.29 30.61
CA THR A 598 -34.35 -10.06 30.86
C THR A 598 -34.68 -8.66 30.37
N ARG A 599 -35.42 -8.58 29.26
CA ARG A 599 -35.98 -7.32 28.77
C ARG A 599 -36.82 -6.67 29.88
N PRO A 600 -36.58 -5.41 30.28
CA PRO A 600 -37.70 -4.61 30.73
C PRO A 600 -38.61 -4.39 29.52
N PHE A 601 -39.89 -4.73 29.71
CA PHE A 601 -40.97 -4.49 28.76
C PHE A 601 -40.97 -3.01 28.36
N GLN A 602 -40.44 -2.67 27.19
CA GLN A 602 -40.66 -1.35 26.60
C GLN A 602 -42.12 -1.32 26.15
N LYS A 603 -42.96 -0.63 26.92
CA LYS A 603 -44.28 -0.18 26.48
C LYS A 603 -44.11 0.50 25.13
N ALA A 604 -44.90 0.08 24.15
CA ALA A 604 -45.02 0.76 22.87
C ALA A 604 -45.33 2.25 23.08
N PRO A 605 -44.81 3.16 22.23
CA PRO A 605 -45.29 4.54 22.21
C PRO A 605 -46.67 4.54 21.52
N GLU A 606 -47.72 4.19 22.27
CA GLU A 606 -49.01 4.85 22.07
C GLU A 606 -48.89 6.24 22.74
N ILE A 607 -49.56 7.24 22.18
CA ILE A 607 -49.52 8.68 22.53
C ILE A 607 -48.54 9.52 21.68
N GLU A 608 -48.59 9.40 20.36
CA GLU A 608 -48.32 10.56 19.47
C GLU A 608 -49.41 10.75 18.39
N GLU A 609 -50.28 9.76 18.16
CA GLU A 609 -51.45 9.91 17.29
C GLU A 609 -52.67 10.55 17.99
N THR A 610 -52.78 10.44 19.31
CA THR A 610 -53.92 11.02 20.05
C THR A 610 -53.83 12.55 20.16
N GLU A 611 -52.62 13.12 20.22
CA GLU A 611 -52.41 14.57 20.28
C GLU A 611 -52.63 15.25 18.92
N LYS A 612 -52.34 14.54 17.82
CA LYS A 612 -52.64 15.00 16.45
C LYS A 612 -54.13 14.89 16.10
N MET A 613 -54.89 13.97 16.71
CA MET A 613 -56.35 13.93 16.55
C MET A 613 -57.09 14.96 17.42
N LEU A 614 -56.57 15.30 18.61
CA LEU A 614 -57.17 16.34 19.46
C LEU A 614 -57.03 17.75 18.87
N HIS A 615 -55.87 18.10 18.28
CA HIS A 615 -55.71 19.40 17.62
C HIS A 615 -56.48 19.55 16.29
N ARG A 616 -56.92 18.44 15.68
CA ARG A 616 -57.71 18.47 14.44
C ARG A 616 -59.21 18.72 14.68
N ASN A 617 -59.71 18.48 15.90
CA ASN A 617 -61.11 18.76 16.23
C ASN A 617 -61.36 20.21 16.70
N ASP A 618 -60.35 20.89 17.26
CA ASP A 618 -60.47 22.31 17.64
C ASP A 618 -60.47 23.29 16.45
N SER A 619 -60.03 22.83 15.28
CA SER A 619 -60.06 23.63 14.04
C SER A 619 -61.39 23.55 13.29
N ILE A 620 -62.29 22.61 13.65
CA ILE A 620 -63.61 22.46 13.02
C ILE A 620 -64.71 23.16 13.83
N SER A 621 -64.51 23.43 15.13
CA SER A 621 -65.50 24.13 15.97
C SER A 621 -65.49 25.66 15.83
N LYS A 622 -64.51 26.26 15.13
CA LYS A 622 -64.39 27.73 14.94
C LYS A 622 -64.99 28.28 13.64
N LEU A 623 -65.68 27.46 12.83
CA LEU A 623 -66.31 27.89 11.57
C LEU A 623 -67.84 27.93 11.61
N GLY A 624 -68.46 27.80 12.78
CA GLY A 624 -69.91 27.83 12.95
C GLY A 624 -70.37 28.90 13.94
N GLY A 625 -70.30 30.17 13.56
CA GLY A 625 -70.81 31.25 14.40
C GLY A 625 -70.64 32.63 13.79
N ASP A 626 -71.38 32.91 12.71
CA ASP A 626 -71.87 34.25 12.36
C ASP A 626 -72.84 34.15 11.17
N ALA A 627 -74.13 34.00 11.48
CA ALA A 627 -75.24 34.31 10.58
C ALA A 627 -76.54 34.46 11.40
N ARG A 628 -76.77 35.65 11.94
CA ARG A 628 -78.10 36.25 12.13
C ARG A 628 -78.02 37.74 11.86
#